data_AF-A0A3D0S8M2-F1
#
_entry.id   AF-A0A3D0S8M2-F1
#
_cell.length_a   1.000
_cell.length_b   1.000
_cell.length_c   1.000
_cell.angle_alpha   90.00
_cell.angle_beta   90.00
_cell.angle_gamma   90.00
#
_symmetry.space_group_name_H-M   'P 1'
#
loop_
_entity.id
_entity.type
_entity.pdbx_description
1 polymer ?
#
loop_
_entity_poly.entity_id
_entity_poly.type
_entity_poly.pdbx_seq_one_letter_code
_entity_poly.pdbx_strand_id
1 'polypeptide(L)'
;MTVTTYGAHAETAAHALNALIRDDMIPADEQAVDQMLHCRETVVDALRQRLYDVGQDSWYPPPDHLPARTPKPMLAGLDENLASLVDSIAFALPTLPLDERRPHADYLAAASDDLTVEAWREAAIELLSASHALSAAGEQPWRTDPGAGWWVMRDVAVALEAVLVLDARLDEVGLLAEHQRPEFAMGLEEKRMVLSQTARVATWHATSAIPEEATPRLPQVTRASTVVEPVSMVGTPADLAGAQRRLARFLRPMMASDAFYAEEPEITADCARQVTASQLYLCRAFAAAAGRSGKTSMFAAFFTERAEVLESLQPQISHLADVRGDQEPNMRRFWQQSELTTAVARMEDRRALRLQPTQMVELAKATHEVTHNLGKALRRELLRGNSNLIDAHPRHDSPVRVKRRSRLEATVTDLVNLPEPDQPVARFANPLQRAALQQTLNLTPTPSSRPPTPFPPARSATYGAAGF
;
A
#
# COMPACT_ATOMS: atom_id res chain seq x y z
N MET A 1 13.77 17.75 0.45
CA MET A 1 13.15 17.24 1.69
C MET A 1 12.81 15.78 1.44
N THR A 2 13.40 14.86 2.21
CA THR A 2 13.02 13.44 2.19
C THR A 2 11.68 13.31 2.90
N VAL A 3 10.66 12.82 2.20
CA VAL A 3 9.36 12.54 2.82
C VAL A 3 9.53 11.27 3.66
N THR A 4 9.19 11.36 4.94
CA THR A 4 9.21 10.21 5.85
C THR A 4 8.12 9.22 5.45
N THR A 5 8.45 7.93 5.46
CA THR A 5 7.50 6.88 5.06
C THR A 5 6.65 6.44 6.24
N TYR A 6 5.53 5.77 5.97
CA TYR A 6 4.72 5.08 6.97
C TYR A 6 5.58 4.19 7.87
N GLY A 7 6.48 3.39 7.30
CA GLY A 7 7.34 2.49 8.05
C GLY A 7 8.23 3.21 9.07
N ALA A 8 8.80 4.35 8.70
CA ALA A 8 9.63 5.16 9.59
C ALA A 8 8.80 5.79 10.73
N HIS A 9 7.61 6.29 10.43
CA HIS A 9 6.69 6.78 11.46
C HIS A 9 6.22 5.66 12.38
N ALA A 10 5.90 4.48 11.84
CA ALA A 10 5.48 3.31 12.62
C ALA A 10 6.59 2.79 13.54
N GLU A 11 7.85 2.84 13.12
CA GLU A 11 9.00 2.48 13.97
C GLU A 11 9.20 3.46 15.13
N THR A 12 9.07 4.76 14.87
CA THR A 12 9.22 5.80 15.88
C THR A 12 8.08 5.74 16.90
N ALA A 13 6.84 5.56 16.43
CA ALA A 13 5.69 5.30 17.29
C ALA A 13 5.88 4.05 18.15
N ALA A 14 6.38 2.95 17.58
CA ALA A 14 6.63 1.71 18.33
C ALA A 14 7.72 1.89 19.39
N HIS A 15 8.75 2.70 19.10
CA HIS A 15 9.77 3.06 20.07
C HIS A 15 9.17 3.81 21.28
N ALA A 16 8.38 4.84 21.02
CA ALA A 16 7.72 5.65 22.04
C ALA A 16 6.75 4.83 22.91
N LEU A 17 5.90 4.00 22.28
CA LEU A 17 5.00 3.08 23.01
C LEU A 17 5.76 2.08 23.88
N ASN A 18 6.90 1.56 23.39
CA ASN A 18 7.73 0.64 24.14
C ASN A 18 8.40 1.32 25.35
N ALA A 19 8.82 2.58 25.22
CA ALA A 19 9.34 3.37 26.33
C ALA A 19 8.28 3.56 27.42
N LEU A 20 7.06 3.97 27.04
CA LEU A 20 5.92 4.13 27.95
C LEU A 20 5.61 2.84 28.73
N ILE A 21 5.63 1.68 28.07
CA ILE A 21 5.38 0.39 28.72
C ILE A 21 6.48 0.04 29.72
N ARG A 22 7.75 0.37 29.43
CA ARG A 22 8.89 0.01 30.28
C ARG A 22 9.04 0.90 31.50
N ASP A 23 8.89 2.20 31.32
CA ASP A 23 9.23 3.18 32.36
C ASP A 23 8.15 3.24 33.44
N ASP A 24 6.88 2.95 33.09
CA ASP A 24 5.77 2.82 34.04
C ASP A 24 5.62 4.03 34.99
N MET A 25 5.83 5.22 34.45
CA MET A 25 5.73 6.49 35.17
C MET A 25 4.47 7.24 34.76
N ILE A 26 3.85 7.92 35.73
CA ILE A 26 2.75 8.88 35.51
C ILE A 26 3.27 10.26 35.92
N PRO A 27 3.01 11.32 35.13
CA PRO A 27 3.41 12.67 35.49
C PRO A 27 2.81 13.09 36.84
N ALA A 28 3.59 13.81 37.64
CA ALA A 28 3.13 14.31 38.94
C ALA A 28 2.38 15.64 38.85
N ASP A 29 2.63 16.40 37.78
CA ASP A 29 2.01 17.71 37.55
C ASP A 29 0.65 17.58 36.84
N GLU A 30 -0.33 18.35 37.29
CA GLU A 30 -1.70 18.28 36.78
C GLU A 30 -1.81 18.70 35.31
N GLN A 31 -1.04 19.72 34.88
CA GLN A 31 -1.03 20.15 33.48
C GLN A 31 -0.36 19.11 32.59
N ALA A 32 0.70 18.47 33.08
CA ALA A 32 1.36 17.36 32.40
C ALA A 32 0.43 16.14 32.24
N VAL A 33 -0.36 15.80 33.27
CA VAL A 33 -1.38 14.73 33.20
C VAL A 33 -2.46 15.07 32.17
N ASP A 34 -2.97 16.30 32.19
CA ASP A 34 -3.97 16.76 31.23
C ASP A 34 -3.44 16.70 29.78
N GLN A 35 -2.21 17.15 29.54
CA GLN A 35 -1.56 17.04 28.23
C GLN A 35 -1.38 15.58 27.80
N MET A 36 -0.98 14.71 28.71
CA MET A 36 -0.81 13.27 28.47
C MET A 36 -2.13 12.62 28.01
N LEU A 37 -3.25 12.91 28.69
CA LEU A 37 -4.56 12.34 28.34
C LEU A 37 -5.02 12.77 26.95
N HIS A 38 -4.75 14.01 26.56
CA HIS A 38 -5.03 14.51 25.21
C HIS A 38 -4.15 13.85 24.12
N CYS A 39 -2.87 13.64 24.40
CA CYS A 39 -1.98 12.87 23.53
C CYS A 39 -2.47 11.42 23.38
N ARG A 40 -2.92 10.80 24.47
CA ARG A 40 -3.50 9.45 24.46
C ARG A 40 -4.79 9.37 23.64
N GLU A 41 -5.70 10.34 23.74
CA GLU A 41 -6.89 10.40 22.89
C GLU A 41 -6.51 10.45 21.40
N THR A 42 -5.49 11.25 21.06
CA THR A 42 -4.98 11.35 19.69
C THR A 42 -4.41 10.03 19.17
N VAL A 43 -3.67 9.30 20.02
CA VAL A 43 -3.17 7.95 19.70
C VAL A 43 -4.33 7.02 19.33
N VAL A 44 -5.39 7.03 20.15
CA VAL A 44 -6.57 6.18 19.92
C VAL A 44 -7.31 6.58 18.63
N ASP A 45 -7.54 7.87 18.42
CA ASP A 45 -8.20 8.36 17.21
C ASP A 45 -7.39 8.07 15.94
N ALA A 46 -6.05 8.16 16.01
CA ALA A 46 -5.18 7.80 14.90
C ALA A 46 -5.26 6.30 14.53
N LEU A 47 -5.44 5.42 15.52
CA LEU A 47 -5.59 3.97 15.31
C LEU A 47 -6.98 3.62 14.76
N ARG A 48 -8.04 4.25 15.28
CA ARG A 48 -9.41 4.13 14.74
C ARG A 48 -9.49 4.59 13.29
N GLN A 49 -8.91 5.75 12.99
CA GLN A 49 -8.83 6.26 11.62
C GLN A 49 -8.07 5.28 10.69
N ARG A 50 -7.03 4.62 11.19
CA ARG A 50 -6.28 3.62 10.42
C ARG A 50 -7.13 2.39 10.10
N LEU A 51 -7.89 1.87 11.07
CA LEU A 51 -8.84 0.77 10.85
C LEU A 51 -9.89 1.13 9.80
N TYR A 52 -10.44 2.34 9.89
CA TYR A 52 -11.37 2.88 8.90
C TYR A 52 -10.74 2.93 7.50
N ASP A 53 -9.49 3.40 7.38
CA ASP A 53 -8.83 3.52 6.09
C ASP A 53 -8.43 2.19 5.44
N VAL A 54 -8.40 1.11 6.22
CA VAL A 54 -8.16 -0.28 5.80
C VAL A 54 -9.46 -1.00 5.44
N GLY A 55 -10.62 -0.33 5.53
CA GLY A 55 -11.90 -0.86 5.02
C GLY A 55 -12.63 -1.78 5.99
N GLN A 56 -12.37 -1.66 7.29
CA GLN A 56 -13.27 -2.20 8.31
C GLN A 56 -14.46 -1.24 8.46
N ASP A 57 -15.61 -1.66 7.97
CA ASP A 57 -16.83 -0.85 7.87
C ASP A 57 -18.01 -1.68 8.38
N SER A 58 -18.05 -1.91 9.69
CA SER A 58 -19.23 -2.46 10.35
C SER A 58 -19.61 -1.58 11.54
N TRP A 59 -20.55 -0.66 11.29
CA TRP A 59 -21.37 0.04 12.30
C TRP A 59 -20.77 1.23 13.06
N TYR A 60 -20.65 2.43 12.45
CA TYR A 60 -21.05 3.71 13.10
C TYR A 60 -21.02 4.90 12.12
N PRO A 61 -21.74 6.03 12.34
CA PRO A 61 -21.53 7.26 11.59
C PRO A 61 -20.11 7.80 11.84
N PRO A 62 -19.44 8.35 10.81
CA PRO A 62 -18.18 9.07 11.04
C PRO A 62 -18.43 10.25 11.99
N PRO A 63 -17.45 10.62 12.84
CA PRO A 63 -17.43 11.90 13.54
C PRO A 63 -17.80 13.07 12.60
N ASP A 64 -18.58 14.05 13.09
CA ASP A 64 -19.16 15.15 12.28
C ASP A 64 -18.13 15.98 11.48
N HIS A 65 -16.85 15.88 11.82
CA HIS A 65 -15.74 16.57 11.15
C HIS A 65 -15.13 15.77 9.97
N LEU A 66 -15.54 14.52 9.74
CA LEU A 66 -15.04 13.69 8.65
C LEU A 66 -16.03 13.69 7.46
N PRO A 67 -15.53 13.77 6.21
CA PRO A 67 -16.38 13.86 5.03
C PRO A 67 -17.27 12.62 4.84
N ALA A 68 -18.47 12.84 4.29
CA ALA A 68 -19.52 11.84 4.12
C ALA A 68 -19.10 10.61 3.30
N ARG A 69 -19.71 9.47 3.67
CA ARG A 69 -19.45 8.08 3.23
C ARG A 69 -19.43 7.89 1.70
N THR A 70 -18.40 7.20 1.22
CA THR A 70 -18.46 6.33 0.03
C THR A 70 -18.22 4.90 0.49
N PRO A 71 -19.09 3.91 0.17
CA PRO A 71 -18.86 2.51 0.53
C PRO A 71 -17.53 2.06 -0.10
N LYS A 72 -16.56 1.75 0.75
CA LYS A 72 -15.23 1.30 0.33
C LYS A 72 -15.22 -0.24 0.23
N PRO A 73 -14.42 -0.82 -0.67
CA PRO A 73 -14.35 -2.26 -0.84
C PRO A 73 -13.88 -2.95 0.45
N MET A 74 -14.59 -4.00 0.86
CA MET A 74 -14.12 -4.94 1.88
C MET A 74 -12.81 -5.58 1.40
N LEU A 75 -11.84 -5.71 2.31
CA LEU A 75 -10.60 -6.41 2.01
C LEU A 75 -10.87 -7.89 1.73
N ALA A 76 -10.67 -8.31 0.47
CA ALA A 76 -10.73 -9.72 0.13
C ALA A 76 -9.71 -10.50 0.97
N GLY A 77 -10.11 -11.56 1.68
CA GLY A 77 -9.20 -12.46 2.38
C GLY A 77 -8.68 -12.01 3.76
N LEU A 78 -9.17 -10.90 4.30
CA LEU A 78 -9.06 -10.62 5.74
C LEU A 78 -10.17 -11.40 6.46
N ASP A 79 -9.86 -12.04 7.60
CA ASP A 79 -10.91 -12.69 8.40
C ASP A 79 -11.81 -11.59 8.99
N GLU A 80 -13.03 -11.48 8.46
CA GLU A 80 -14.00 -10.44 8.83
C GLU A 80 -14.30 -10.44 10.33
N ASN A 81 -14.29 -11.60 10.98
CA ASN A 81 -14.57 -11.70 12.41
C ASN A 81 -13.40 -11.13 13.23
N LEU A 82 -12.16 -11.50 12.89
CA LEU A 82 -10.98 -10.97 13.60
C LEU A 82 -10.87 -9.46 13.44
N ALA A 83 -11.10 -8.96 12.23
CA ALA A 83 -10.96 -7.54 11.96
C ALA A 83 -12.09 -6.72 12.61
N SER A 84 -13.32 -7.22 12.62
CA SER A 84 -14.44 -6.63 13.36
C SER A 84 -14.21 -6.65 14.89
N LEU A 85 -13.58 -7.71 15.42
CA LEU A 85 -13.23 -7.78 16.84
C LEU A 85 -12.19 -6.72 17.22
N VAL A 86 -11.14 -6.53 16.43
CA VAL A 86 -10.14 -5.48 16.68
C VAL A 86 -10.75 -4.09 16.58
N ASP A 87 -11.62 -3.85 15.60
CA ASP A 87 -12.35 -2.60 15.47
C ASP A 87 -13.24 -2.33 16.69
N SER A 88 -13.98 -3.34 17.13
CA SER A 88 -14.81 -3.26 18.33
C SER A 88 -13.99 -2.97 19.59
N ILE A 89 -12.80 -3.57 19.72
CA ILE A 89 -11.89 -3.28 20.84
C ILE A 89 -11.40 -1.84 20.80
N ALA A 90 -10.99 -1.34 19.63
CA ALA A 90 -10.54 0.05 19.46
C ALA A 90 -11.66 1.06 19.75
N PHE A 91 -12.89 0.73 19.36
CA PHE A 91 -14.06 1.56 19.63
C PHE A 91 -14.40 1.58 21.12
N ALA A 92 -14.29 0.44 21.80
CA ALA A 92 -14.56 0.30 23.23
C ALA A 92 -13.49 0.93 24.16
N LEU A 93 -12.42 1.51 23.63
CA LEU A 93 -11.43 2.24 24.42
C LEU A 93 -12.07 3.51 25.04
N PRO A 94 -11.71 3.86 26.30
CA PRO A 94 -12.18 5.09 26.93
C PRO A 94 -11.85 6.32 26.08
N THR A 95 -12.74 7.31 26.07
CA THR A 95 -12.56 8.55 25.32
C THR A 95 -12.86 9.79 26.14
N LEU A 96 -12.15 10.88 25.85
CA LEU A 96 -12.44 12.17 26.47
C LEU A 96 -13.85 12.66 26.05
N PRO A 97 -14.64 13.22 26.99
CA PRO A 97 -15.86 13.95 26.69
C PRO A 97 -15.65 15.00 25.60
N LEU A 98 -16.63 15.17 24.71
CA LEU A 98 -16.50 16.05 23.54
C LEU A 98 -16.22 17.50 23.91
N ASP A 99 -16.74 17.97 25.03
CA ASP A 99 -16.58 19.31 25.57
C ASP A 99 -15.19 19.57 26.18
N GLU A 100 -14.45 18.51 26.53
CA GLU A 100 -13.09 18.60 27.07
C GLU A 100 -12.02 18.52 25.98
N ARG A 101 -12.38 18.12 24.75
CA ARG A 101 -11.42 17.96 23.66
C ARG A 101 -10.87 19.29 23.16
N ARG A 102 -9.54 19.39 23.14
CA ARG A 102 -8.80 20.54 22.59
C ARG A 102 -8.26 20.29 21.16
N PRO A 103 -8.01 21.34 20.36
CA PRO A 103 -7.29 21.24 19.09
C PRO A 103 -5.89 20.63 19.24
N HIS A 104 -5.45 19.84 18.25
CA HIS A 104 -4.13 19.20 18.25
C HIS A 104 -2.96 20.18 18.44
N ALA A 105 -3.10 21.41 17.93
CA ALA A 105 -2.05 22.43 18.03
C ALA A 105 -1.72 22.83 19.47
N ASP A 106 -2.67 22.66 20.40
CA ASP A 106 -2.54 23.13 21.77
C ASP A 106 -1.65 22.21 22.62
N TYR A 107 -1.56 20.91 22.26
CA TYR A 107 -0.82 19.91 23.06
C TYR A 107 0.22 19.10 22.27
N LEU A 108 0.20 19.12 20.93
CA LEU A 108 1.22 18.44 20.12
C LEU A 108 2.35 19.35 19.62
N ALA A 109 2.15 20.68 19.60
CA ALA A 109 3.08 21.60 18.92
C ALA A 109 4.42 21.80 19.66
N ALA A 110 4.40 21.89 20.99
CA ALA A 110 5.59 22.08 21.80
C ALA A 110 6.04 20.77 22.45
N ALA A 111 7.36 20.55 22.50
CA ALA A 111 7.93 19.45 23.27
C ALA A 111 7.68 19.66 24.77
N SER A 112 7.47 18.58 25.51
CA SER A 112 7.32 18.60 26.96
C SER A 112 8.65 18.30 27.66
N ASP A 113 8.90 18.95 28.79
CA ASP A 113 10.04 18.63 29.66
C ASP A 113 9.82 17.34 30.46
N ASP A 114 8.55 16.89 30.58
CA ASP A 114 8.20 15.60 31.17
C ASP A 114 8.36 14.48 30.13
N LEU A 115 9.25 13.53 30.41
CA LEU A 115 9.60 12.44 29.49
C LEU A 115 8.42 11.51 29.18
N THR A 116 7.49 11.30 30.13
CA THR A 116 6.30 10.49 29.90
C THR A 116 5.34 11.22 28.95
N VAL A 117 5.12 12.52 29.18
CA VAL A 117 4.28 13.34 28.31
C VAL A 117 4.89 13.43 26.91
N GLU A 118 6.21 13.61 26.81
CA GLU A 118 6.91 13.69 25.54
C GLU A 118 6.83 12.37 24.76
N ALA A 119 6.95 11.21 25.42
CA ALA A 119 6.77 9.92 24.77
C ALA A 119 5.32 9.70 24.28
N TRP A 120 4.31 10.15 25.03
CA TRP A 120 2.92 10.15 24.56
C TRP A 120 2.71 11.09 23.38
N ARG A 121 3.31 12.28 23.41
CA ARG A 121 3.26 13.28 22.34
C ARG A 121 3.91 12.75 21.06
N GLU A 122 5.08 12.12 21.17
CA GLU A 122 5.79 11.49 20.06
C GLU A 122 4.95 10.35 19.47
N ALA A 123 4.42 9.45 20.30
CA ALA A 123 3.53 8.38 19.83
C ALA A 123 2.31 8.93 19.08
N ALA A 124 1.69 10.02 19.59
CA ALA A 124 0.55 10.67 18.96
C ALA A 124 0.90 11.26 17.58
N ILE A 125 1.99 12.02 17.48
CA ILE A 125 2.44 12.65 16.23
C ILE A 125 2.80 11.58 15.20
N GLU A 126 3.55 10.57 15.61
CA GLU A 126 4.05 9.54 14.71
C GLU A 126 2.93 8.61 14.24
N LEU A 127 1.95 8.26 15.10
CA LEU A 127 0.79 7.47 14.67
C LEU A 127 -0.15 8.27 13.75
N LEU A 128 -0.38 9.55 14.03
CA LEU A 128 -1.14 10.43 13.14
C LEU A 128 -0.44 10.56 11.78
N SER A 129 0.87 10.78 11.78
CA SER A 129 1.67 10.95 10.56
C SER A 129 1.73 9.66 9.74
N ALA A 130 1.88 8.51 10.40
CA ALA A 130 1.79 7.20 9.77
C ALA A 130 0.40 6.98 9.13
N SER A 131 -0.68 7.25 9.87
CA SER A 131 -2.05 7.13 9.33
C SER A 131 -2.24 8.06 8.13
N HIS A 132 -1.79 9.32 8.21
CA HIS A 132 -1.82 10.24 7.08
C HIS A 132 -1.01 9.74 5.87
N ALA A 133 0.19 9.19 6.09
CA ALA A 133 1.04 8.68 5.03
C ALA A 133 0.37 7.56 4.23
N LEU A 134 -0.39 6.69 4.89
CA LEU A 134 -1.25 5.71 4.23
C LEU A 134 -2.41 6.43 3.50
N SER A 135 -3.25 7.17 4.22
CA SER A 135 -4.50 7.71 3.68
C SER A 135 -4.29 8.68 2.50
N ALA A 136 -3.16 9.40 2.49
CA ALA A 136 -2.80 10.34 1.44
C ALA A 136 -1.90 9.75 0.34
N ALA A 137 -1.59 8.45 0.37
CA ALA A 137 -0.66 7.84 -0.58
C ALA A 137 -1.11 7.86 -2.05
N GLY A 138 -0.11 7.82 -2.94
CA GLY A 138 -0.24 7.63 -4.39
C GLY A 138 -1.09 6.43 -4.76
N GLU A 139 -0.63 5.28 -4.32
CA GLU A 139 -1.26 3.99 -4.51
C GLU A 139 -1.55 3.44 -3.12
N GLN A 140 -2.68 2.75 -2.96
CA GLN A 140 -3.15 2.24 -1.66
C GLN A 140 -3.35 0.72 -1.73
N PRO A 141 -2.28 -0.05 -2.01
CA PRO A 141 -2.37 -1.48 -2.22
C PRO A 141 -2.93 -2.23 -1.00
N TRP A 142 -2.75 -1.73 0.22
CA TRP A 142 -3.37 -2.31 1.43
C TRP A 142 -4.90 -2.25 1.45
N ARG A 143 -5.56 -1.62 0.47
CA ARG A 143 -7.01 -1.68 0.27
C ARG A 143 -7.47 -2.79 -0.69
N THR A 144 -6.54 -3.36 -1.45
CA THR A 144 -6.86 -4.30 -2.56
C THR A 144 -6.04 -5.58 -2.51
N ASP A 145 -4.82 -5.53 -1.97
CA ASP A 145 -3.91 -6.65 -1.75
C ASP A 145 -4.07 -7.16 -0.30
N PRO A 146 -4.55 -8.40 -0.09
CA PRO A 146 -4.73 -8.96 1.25
C PRO A 146 -3.41 -8.99 2.04
N GLY A 147 -2.28 -9.24 1.37
CA GLY A 147 -0.97 -9.29 2.02
C GLY A 147 -0.55 -7.95 2.60
N ALA A 148 -0.84 -6.86 1.88
CA ALA A 148 -0.59 -5.50 2.36
C ALA A 148 -1.60 -5.06 3.43
N GLY A 149 -2.86 -5.51 3.34
CA GLY A 149 -3.88 -5.26 4.35
C GLY A 149 -3.53 -5.90 5.70
N TRP A 150 -3.15 -7.18 5.69
CA TRP A 150 -2.69 -7.90 6.89
C TRP A 150 -1.44 -7.26 7.51
N TRP A 151 -0.58 -6.63 6.70
CA TRP A 151 0.58 -5.89 7.23
C TRP A 151 0.18 -4.71 8.11
N VAL A 152 -0.75 -3.87 7.63
CA VAL A 152 -1.26 -2.73 8.41
C VAL A 152 -2.06 -3.22 9.62
N MET A 153 -2.84 -4.30 9.46
CA MET A 153 -3.61 -4.90 10.54
C MET A 153 -2.74 -5.38 11.71
N ARG A 154 -1.58 -5.97 11.41
CA ARG A 154 -0.60 -6.34 12.44
C ARG A 154 -0.17 -5.12 13.25
N ASP A 155 0.28 -4.06 12.58
CA ASP A 155 0.79 -2.86 13.25
C ASP A 155 -0.29 -2.21 14.13
N VAL A 156 -1.54 -2.18 13.66
CA VAL A 156 -2.69 -1.70 14.43
C VAL A 156 -2.92 -2.57 15.66
N ALA A 157 -2.95 -3.90 15.50
CA ALA A 157 -3.21 -4.82 16.61
C ALA A 157 -2.14 -4.70 17.71
N VAL A 158 -0.87 -4.58 17.34
CA VAL A 158 0.24 -4.39 18.29
C VAL A 158 0.15 -3.04 19.00
N ALA A 159 -0.14 -1.96 18.27
CA ALA A 159 -0.27 -0.63 18.86
C ALA A 159 -1.50 -0.55 19.78
N LEU A 160 -2.63 -1.16 19.42
CA LEU A 160 -3.82 -1.24 20.28
C LEU A 160 -3.55 -2.07 21.54
N GLU A 161 -2.80 -3.18 21.45
CA GLU A 161 -2.45 -3.96 22.64
C GLU A 161 -1.59 -3.13 23.60
N ALA A 162 -0.64 -2.36 23.06
CA ALA A 162 0.14 -1.40 23.84
C ALA A 162 -0.73 -0.36 24.53
N VAL A 163 -1.70 0.23 23.83
CA VAL A 163 -2.64 1.19 24.43
C VAL A 163 -3.46 0.53 25.54
N LEU A 164 -3.95 -0.70 25.37
CA LEU A 164 -4.68 -1.41 26.44
C LEU A 164 -3.85 -1.62 27.70
N VAL A 165 -2.57 -1.95 27.54
CA VAL A 165 -1.64 -2.11 28.68
C VAL A 165 -1.41 -0.78 29.38
N LEU A 166 -1.26 0.31 28.62
CA LEU A 166 -1.06 1.65 29.17
C LEU A 166 -2.35 2.17 29.85
N ASP A 167 -3.50 2.00 29.21
CA ASP A 167 -4.81 2.38 29.76
C ASP A 167 -5.13 1.64 31.05
N ALA A 168 -4.78 0.36 31.16
CA ALA A 168 -4.97 -0.38 32.40
C ALA A 168 -4.24 0.28 33.59
N ARG A 169 -3.05 0.85 33.35
CA ARG A 169 -2.29 1.58 34.37
C ARG A 169 -2.93 2.91 34.73
N LEU A 170 -3.47 3.62 33.72
CA LEU A 170 -4.20 4.87 33.94
C LEU A 170 -5.54 4.63 34.66
N ASP A 171 -6.21 3.51 34.39
CA ASP A 171 -7.45 3.09 35.05
C ASP A 171 -7.19 2.69 36.51
N GLU A 172 -6.10 1.98 36.79
CA GLU A 172 -5.67 1.60 38.16
C GLU A 172 -5.51 2.81 39.08
N VAL A 173 -5.06 3.96 38.55
CA VAL A 173 -4.93 5.21 39.31
C VAL A 173 -6.13 6.15 39.17
N GLY A 174 -7.19 5.73 38.49
CA GLY A 174 -8.43 6.48 38.33
C GLY A 174 -8.42 7.60 37.30
N LEU A 175 -7.35 7.76 36.50
CA LEU A 175 -7.24 8.82 35.49
C LEU A 175 -8.21 8.67 34.32
N LEU A 176 -8.77 7.47 34.11
CA LEU A 176 -9.77 7.19 33.09
C LEU A 176 -11.20 7.13 33.63
N ALA A 177 -11.43 7.45 34.91
CA ALA A 177 -12.73 7.26 35.57
C ALA A 177 -13.86 8.11 34.93
N GLU A 178 -13.53 9.34 34.51
CA GLU A 178 -14.48 10.30 33.93
C GLU A 178 -14.60 10.17 32.40
N HIS A 179 -13.83 9.28 31.78
CA HIS A 179 -13.89 9.05 30.33
C HIS A 179 -15.15 8.28 29.94
N GLN A 180 -15.68 8.59 28.76
CA GLN A 180 -16.82 7.87 28.18
C GLN A 180 -16.40 6.46 27.78
N ARG A 181 -17.16 5.47 28.25
CA ARG A 181 -16.92 4.04 28.00
C ARG A 181 -18.13 3.42 27.31
N PRO A 182 -18.02 3.01 26.03
CA PRO A 182 -19.03 2.16 25.42
C PRO A 182 -19.13 0.83 26.18
N GLU A 183 -20.35 0.33 26.39
CA GLU A 183 -20.53 -1.01 26.95
C GLU A 183 -19.91 -2.05 26.02
N PHE A 184 -18.94 -2.81 26.54
CA PHE A 184 -18.28 -3.87 25.78
C PHE A 184 -18.03 -5.07 26.70
N ALA A 185 -18.57 -6.23 26.33
CA ALA A 185 -18.62 -7.41 27.19
C ALA A 185 -17.26 -8.04 27.48
N MET A 186 -16.24 -7.75 26.65
CA MET A 186 -14.93 -8.39 26.71
C MET A 186 -14.05 -7.79 27.81
N GLY A 187 -13.45 -8.64 28.66
CA GLY A 187 -12.49 -8.23 29.67
C GLY A 187 -11.12 -7.85 29.09
N LEU A 188 -10.26 -7.16 29.86
CA LEU A 188 -8.93 -6.73 29.40
C LEU A 188 -8.06 -7.90 28.89
N GLU A 189 -8.07 -9.03 29.60
CA GLU A 189 -7.27 -10.22 29.22
C GLU A 189 -7.72 -10.80 27.88
N GLU A 190 -9.03 -10.87 27.66
CA GLU A 190 -9.61 -11.32 26.39
C GLU A 190 -9.28 -10.34 25.25
N LYS A 191 -9.36 -9.03 25.49
CA LYS A 191 -8.96 -7.99 24.51
C LYS A 191 -7.50 -8.15 24.09
N ARG A 192 -6.59 -8.29 25.08
CA ARG A 192 -5.16 -8.51 24.81
C ARG A 192 -4.91 -9.82 24.05
N MET A 193 -5.60 -10.90 24.43
CA MET A 193 -5.51 -12.18 23.72
C MET A 193 -5.93 -12.04 22.26
N VAL A 194 -7.07 -11.39 21.98
CA VAL A 194 -7.58 -11.18 20.61
C VAL A 194 -6.58 -10.38 19.78
N LEU A 195 -6.05 -9.27 20.30
CA LEU A 195 -5.08 -8.43 19.58
C LEU A 195 -3.76 -9.17 19.33
N SER A 196 -3.23 -9.86 20.35
CA SER A 196 -2.01 -10.67 20.21
C SER A 196 -2.16 -11.78 19.18
N GLN A 197 -3.28 -12.51 19.20
CA GLN A 197 -3.57 -13.54 18.19
C GLN A 197 -3.76 -12.94 16.81
N THR A 198 -4.43 -11.79 16.70
CA THR A 198 -4.59 -11.08 15.43
C THR A 198 -3.24 -10.66 14.87
N ALA A 199 -2.33 -10.11 15.67
CA ALA A 199 -0.98 -9.77 15.24
C ALA A 199 -0.18 -11.00 14.78
N ARG A 200 -0.34 -12.14 15.45
CA ARG A 200 0.29 -13.41 15.06
C ARG A 200 -0.24 -13.95 13.73
N VAL A 201 -1.56 -13.99 13.56
CA VAL A 201 -2.21 -14.41 12.31
C VAL A 201 -1.82 -13.46 11.17
N ALA A 202 -1.86 -12.16 11.43
CA ALA A 202 -1.44 -11.14 10.49
C ALA A 202 0.03 -11.33 10.05
N THR A 203 0.92 -11.77 10.94
CA THR A 203 2.31 -12.08 10.58
C THR A 203 2.43 -13.22 9.56
N TRP A 204 1.53 -14.19 9.57
CA TRP A 204 1.52 -15.28 8.58
C TRP A 204 0.95 -14.84 7.23
N HIS A 205 -0.04 -13.95 7.24
CA HIS A 205 -0.73 -13.51 6.04
C HIS A 205 -0.17 -12.22 5.41
N ALA A 206 0.67 -11.47 6.14
CA ALA A 206 1.29 -10.24 5.66
C ALA A 206 2.43 -10.53 4.66
N THR A 207 2.06 -10.89 3.43
CA THR A 207 3.02 -11.27 2.37
C THR A 207 3.63 -10.08 1.63
N SER A 208 3.18 -8.85 1.90
CA SER A 208 3.55 -7.64 1.18
C SER A 208 3.92 -6.51 2.15
N ALA A 209 5.17 -6.06 2.10
CA ALA A 209 5.71 -4.96 2.92
C ALA A 209 5.52 -3.58 2.26
N ILE A 210 4.77 -3.49 1.15
CA ILE A 210 4.56 -2.24 0.40
C ILE A 210 4.03 -1.09 1.29
N PRO A 211 3.22 -1.30 2.33
CA PRO A 211 2.83 -0.22 3.24
C PRO A 211 4.02 0.51 3.88
N GLU A 212 5.17 -0.13 4.10
CA GLU A 212 6.37 0.49 4.68
C GLU A 212 6.87 1.70 3.87
N GLU A 213 6.68 1.67 2.56
CA GLU A 213 7.14 2.67 1.61
C GLU A 213 6.07 3.74 1.34
N ALA A 214 4.90 3.64 1.95
CA ALA A 214 3.83 4.60 1.76
C ALA A 214 4.29 6.00 2.20
N THR A 215 4.20 6.95 1.29
CA THR A 215 4.43 8.37 1.57
C THR A 215 3.18 9.15 1.15
N PRO A 216 2.80 10.20 1.88
CA PRO A 216 1.73 11.08 1.43
C PRO A 216 2.09 11.62 0.04
N ARG A 217 1.09 11.73 -0.85
CA ARG A 217 1.26 12.47 -2.09
C ARG A 217 1.64 13.89 -1.70
N LEU A 218 2.92 14.23 -1.85
CA LEU A 218 3.28 15.64 -1.94
C LEU A 218 2.40 16.19 -3.07
N PRO A 219 1.72 17.33 -2.88
CA PRO A 219 1.23 18.07 -4.03
C PRO A 219 2.47 18.34 -4.86
N GLN A 220 2.65 17.55 -5.91
CA GLN A 220 3.58 17.90 -6.95
C GLN A 220 3.16 19.32 -7.29
N VAL A 221 4.10 20.26 -7.18
CA VAL A 221 4.08 21.45 -8.01
C VAL A 221 4.31 20.96 -9.44
N THR A 222 3.47 20.06 -9.93
CA THR A 222 3.01 20.11 -11.29
C THR A 222 2.37 21.48 -11.34
N ARG A 223 3.12 22.44 -11.91
CA ARG A 223 2.49 23.47 -12.73
C ARG A 223 1.29 22.78 -13.35
N ALA A 224 0.08 23.21 -13.00
CA ALA A 224 -1.14 22.73 -13.60
C ALA A 224 -1.04 23.06 -15.08
N SER A 225 -0.33 22.22 -15.82
CA SER A 225 -0.44 22.11 -17.24
C SER A 225 -1.78 21.43 -17.40
N THR A 226 -2.77 22.26 -17.70
CA THR A 226 -4.08 21.85 -18.23
C THR A 226 -3.95 21.12 -19.57
N VAL A 227 -2.73 20.84 -20.04
CA VAL A 227 -2.43 20.02 -21.19
C VAL A 227 -2.21 18.58 -20.73
N VAL A 228 -3.14 17.70 -21.10
CA VAL A 228 -2.96 16.24 -21.01
C VAL A 228 -1.68 15.89 -21.77
N GLU A 229 -0.59 15.58 -21.07
CA GLU A 229 0.66 15.19 -21.72
C GLU A 229 0.44 13.87 -22.48
N PRO A 230 0.64 13.85 -23.81
CA PRO A 230 0.30 12.70 -24.64
C PRO A 230 1.19 11.48 -24.38
N VAL A 231 2.37 11.67 -23.75
CA VAL A 231 3.41 10.66 -23.51
C VAL A 231 4.04 10.89 -22.13
N SER A 232 4.34 9.81 -21.41
CA SER A 232 5.18 9.84 -20.21
C SER A 232 6.64 9.77 -20.63
N MET A 233 7.37 10.86 -20.42
CA MET A 233 8.81 10.93 -20.69
C MET A 233 9.60 10.07 -19.69
N VAL A 234 10.70 9.45 -20.14
CA VAL A 234 11.56 8.60 -19.31
C VAL A 234 12.95 9.23 -19.24
N GLY A 235 13.21 9.92 -18.12
CA GLY A 235 14.51 10.56 -17.85
C GLY A 235 15.46 9.66 -17.08
N THR A 236 14.93 8.82 -16.20
CA THR A 236 15.67 7.94 -15.30
C THR A 236 15.06 6.53 -15.26
N PRO A 237 15.79 5.51 -14.79
CA PRO A 237 15.23 4.15 -14.67
C PRO A 237 13.95 4.09 -13.84
N ALA A 238 13.80 4.94 -12.82
CA ALA A 238 12.62 4.98 -11.95
C ALA A 238 11.32 5.33 -12.73
N ASP A 239 11.43 6.03 -13.85
CA ASP A 239 10.29 6.47 -14.66
C ASP A 239 9.71 5.36 -15.55
N LEU A 240 10.45 4.24 -15.73
CA LEU A 240 10.09 3.15 -16.64
C LEU A 240 8.77 2.48 -16.25
N ALA A 241 8.53 2.26 -14.96
CA ALA A 241 7.29 1.65 -14.48
C ALA A 241 6.07 2.53 -14.78
N GLY A 242 6.16 3.84 -14.50
CA GLY A 242 5.09 4.79 -14.81
C GLY A 242 4.79 4.90 -16.31
N ALA A 243 5.84 4.88 -17.14
CA ALA A 243 5.72 4.89 -18.59
C ALA A 243 5.09 3.59 -19.14
N GLN A 244 5.46 2.42 -18.60
CA GLN A 244 4.81 1.14 -18.94
C GLN A 244 3.34 1.13 -18.52
N ARG A 245 2.99 1.59 -17.30
CA ARG A 245 1.58 1.70 -16.88
C ARG A 245 0.79 2.63 -17.78
N ARG A 246 1.38 3.73 -18.27
CA ARG A 246 0.71 4.62 -19.23
C ARG A 246 0.42 3.89 -20.56
N LEU A 247 1.38 3.12 -21.07
CA LEU A 247 1.17 2.26 -22.24
C LEU A 247 0.08 1.21 -21.98
N ALA A 248 0.08 0.58 -20.79
CA ALA A 248 -0.93 -0.41 -20.42
C ALA A 248 -2.34 0.18 -20.42
N ARG A 249 -2.51 1.42 -19.96
CA ARG A 249 -3.79 2.14 -20.03
C ARG A 249 -4.26 2.37 -21.46
N PHE A 250 -3.35 2.74 -22.36
CA PHE A 250 -3.69 2.91 -23.78
C PHE A 250 -4.07 1.58 -24.46
N LEU A 251 -3.56 0.46 -23.96
CA LEU A 251 -3.87 -0.90 -24.44
C LEU A 251 -5.06 -1.54 -23.72
N ARG A 252 -5.64 -0.90 -22.71
CA ARG A 252 -6.74 -1.47 -21.93
C ARG A 252 -7.93 -1.73 -22.87
N PRO A 253 -8.45 -2.97 -22.92
CA PRO A 253 -9.62 -3.28 -23.73
C PRO A 253 -10.84 -2.46 -23.28
N MET A 254 -11.68 -2.03 -24.22
CA MET A 254 -12.90 -1.27 -23.89
C MET A 254 -13.88 -2.13 -23.06
N MET A 255 -14.58 -1.52 -22.09
CA MET A 255 -15.59 -2.21 -21.30
C MET A 255 -16.87 -2.39 -22.12
N ALA A 256 -17.59 -3.50 -21.91
CA ALA A 256 -18.84 -3.77 -22.62
C ALA A 256 -19.93 -2.71 -22.35
N SER A 257 -19.85 -1.98 -21.23
CA SER A 257 -20.75 -0.87 -20.88
C SER A 257 -20.45 0.43 -21.62
N ASP A 258 -19.22 0.60 -22.13
CA ASP A 258 -18.82 1.79 -22.91
C ASP A 258 -19.13 1.63 -24.40
N ALA A 259 -19.61 0.43 -24.81
CA ALA A 259 -19.78 0.03 -26.19
C ALA A 259 -21.25 0.12 -26.65
N PHE A 260 -21.82 1.33 -26.63
CA PHE A 260 -22.90 1.65 -27.58
C PHE A 260 -22.21 2.11 -28.89
N TYR A 261 -22.06 1.21 -29.86
CA TYR A 261 -21.66 1.47 -31.27
C TYR A 261 -20.17 1.55 -31.70
N ALA A 262 -19.25 0.72 -31.20
CA ALA A 262 -17.87 0.81 -31.71
C ALA A 262 -17.68 0.10 -33.06
N GLU A 263 -17.73 0.81 -34.19
CA GLU A 263 -17.13 0.37 -35.47
C GLU A 263 -15.59 0.37 -35.45
N GLU A 264 -15.00 0.85 -34.35
CA GLU A 264 -13.55 0.98 -34.17
C GLU A 264 -12.89 -0.34 -33.71
N PRO A 265 -11.69 -0.67 -34.22
CA PRO A 265 -10.93 -1.83 -33.79
C PRO A 265 -10.30 -1.64 -32.41
N GLU A 266 -10.21 -2.71 -31.62
CA GLU A 266 -9.53 -2.68 -30.31
C GLU A 266 -8.01 -2.47 -30.47
N ILE A 267 -7.43 -3.05 -31.52
CA ILE A 267 -6.02 -2.92 -31.89
C ILE A 267 -5.82 -3.14 -33.41
N THR A 268 -4.96 -2.34 -34.04
CA THR A 268 -4.58 -2.49 -35.46
C THR A 268 -3.40 -3.46 -35.62
N ALA A 269 -3.21 -3.99 -36.83
CA ALA A 269 -2.12 -4.91 -37.14
C ALA A 269 -0.74 -4.28 -36.89
N ASP A 270 -0.58 -3.01 -37.30
CA ASP A 270 0.66 -2.25 -37.06
C ASP A 270 0.93 -2.03 -35.58
N CYS A 271 -0.10 -1.65 -34.80
CA CYS A 271 0.04 -1.47 -33.36
C CYS A 271 0.45 -2.78 -32.67
N ALA A 272 -0.15 -3.90 -33.06
CA ALA A 272 0.20 -5.21 -32.51
C ALA A 272 1.66 -5.56 -32.80
N ARG A 273 2.10 -5.43 -34.05
CA ARG A 273 3.50 -5.66 -34.46
C ARG A 273 4.47 -4.80 -33.66
N GLN A 274 4.19 -3.50 -33.60
CA GLN A 274 5.09 -2.55 -32.98
C GLN A 274 5.22 -2.84 -31.47
N VAL A 275 4.10 -2.94 -30.75
CA VAL A 275 4.11 -3.16 -29.31
C VAL A 275 4.75 -4.50 -28.97
N THR A 276 4.46 -5.58 -29.72
CA THR A 276 5.12 -6.87 -29.53
C THR A 276 6.63 -6.78 -29.71
N ALA A 277 7.11 -6.15 -30.79
CA ALA A 277 8.55 -6.01 -31.05
C ALA A 277 9.24 -5.18 -29.96
N SER A 278 8.63 -4.08 -29.52
CA SER A 278 9.19 -3.26 -28.46
C SER A 278 9.17 -3.94 -27.10
N GLN A 279 8.08 -4.61 -26.73
CA GLN A 279 8.03 -5.32 -25.46
C GLN A 279 8.99 -6.52 -25.45
N LEU A 280 9.22 -7.18 -26.60
CA LEU A 280 10.26 -8.20 -26.73
C LEU A 280 11.65 -7.62 -26.42
N TYR A 281 12.00 -6.50 -27.05
CA TYR A 281 13.26 -5.80 -26.78
C TYR A 281 13.37 -5.38 -25.31
N LEU A 282 12.34 -4.74 -24.76
CA LEU A 282 12.32 -4.26 -23.38
C LEU A 282 12.42 -5.41 -22.37
N CYS A 283 11.71 -6.52 -22.58
CA CYS A 283 11.81 -7.70 -21.71
C CYS A 283 13.24 -8.25 -21.70
N ARG A 284 13.90 -8.34 -22.85
CA ARG A 284 15.31 -8.77 -22.90
C ARG A 284 16.25 -7.82 -22.16
N ALA A 285 16.08 -6.52 -22.35
CA ALA A 285 16.86 -5.49 -21.64
C ALA A 285 16.64 -5.55 -20.11
N PHE A 286 15.38 -5.72 -19.68
CA PHE A 286 15.02 -5.83 -18.26
C PHE A 286 15.50 -7.14 -17.64
N ALA A 287 15.44 -8.26 -18.35
CA ALA A 287 16.02 -9.53 -17.92
C ALA A 287 17.53 -9.39 -17.68
N ALA A 288 18.24 -8.77 -18.63
CA ALA A 288 19.67 -8.50 -18.51
C ALA A 288 19.98 -7.55 -17.35
N ALA A 289 19.16 -6.53 -17.10
CA ALA A 289 19.32 -5.62 -15.97
C ALA A 289 19.05 -6.32 -14.62
N ALA A 290 17.99 -7.13 -14.54
CA ALA A 290 17.62 -7.90 -13.35
C ALA A 290 18.69 -8.93 -12.96
N GLY A 291 19.33 -9.56 -13.96
CA GLY A 291 20.41 -10.54 -13.75
C GLY A 291 21.71 -9.96 -13.20
N ARG A 292 21.90 -8.63 -13.18
CA ARG A 292 23.14 -7.98 -12.69
C ARG A 292 23.23 -7.91 -11.16
N SER A 293 22.14 -8.13 -10.44
CA SER A 293 22.09 -8.09 -8.98
C SER A 293 21.41 -9.33 -8.42
N GLY A 294 22.02 -9.96 -7.43
CA GLY A 294 21.43 -11.12 -6.74
C GLY A 294 20.11 -10.81 -6.03
N LYS A 295 19.82 -9.53 -5.73
CA LYS A 295 18.54 -9.12 -5.13
C LYS A 295 17.38 -9.06 -6.13
N THR A 296 17.68 -8.96 -7.42
CA THR A 296 16.67 -8.83 -8.50
C THR A 296 16.69 -10.00 -9.47
N SER A 297 17.61 -10.96 -9.32
CA SER A 297 17.84 -12.04 -10.27
C SER A 297 16.61 -12.92 -10.48
N MET A 298 15.71 -13.04 -9.50
CA MET A 298 14.43 -13.75 -9.66
C MET A 298 13.55 -13.16 -10.75
N PHE A 299 13.59 -11.83 -10.98
CA PHE A 299 12.83 -11.17 -12.04
C PHE A 299 13.42 -11.41 -13.43
N ALA A 300 14.66 -11.90 -13.55
CA ALA A 300 15.23 -12.22 -14.84
C ALA A 300 14.46 -13.36 -15.53
N ALA A 301 14.06 -14.39 -14.79
CA ALA A 301 13.24 -15.47 -15.32
C ALA A 301 11.86 -14.96 -15.78
N PHE A 302 11.24 -14.09 -14.97
CA PHE A 302 9.96 -13.46 -15.28
C PHE A 302 9.95 -12.70 -16.62
N PHE A 303 11.00 -11.90 -16.89
CA PHE A 303 11.11 -11.17 -18.15
C PHE A 303 11.50 -12.09 -19.32
N THR A 304 12.33 -13.10 -19.09
CA THR A 304 12.72 -14.08 -20.11
C THR A 304 11.51 -14.89 -20.62
N GLU A 305 10.67 -15.39 -19.72
CA GLU A 305 9.47 -16.16 -20.09
C GLU A 305 8.52 -15.34 -20.99
N ARG A 306 8.33 -14.05 -20.66
CA ARG A 306 7.55 -13.12 -21.51
C ARG A 306 8.21 -12.88 -22.85
N ALA A 307 9.53 -12.71 -22.87
CA ALA A 307 10.27 -12.53 -24.11
C ALA A 307 10.10 -13.75 -25.03
N GLU A 308 10.11 -14.97 -24.50
CA GLU A 308 9.91 -16.20 -25.29
C GLU A 308 8.52 -16.28 -25.94
N VAL A 309 7.47 -15.90 -25.20
CA VAL A 309 6.11 -15.85 -25.76
C VAL A 309 5.98 -14.74 -26.81
N LEU A 310 6.54 -13.56 -26.55
CA LEU A 310 6.52 -12.44 -27.51
C LEU A 310 7.33 -12.74 -28.78
N GLU A 311 8.47 -13.43 -28.65
CA GLU A 311 9.28 -13.93 -29.75
C GLU A 311 8.54 -14.96 -30.59
N SER A 312 7.77 -15.85 -29.94
CA SER A 312 6.89 -16.80 -30.62
C SER A 312 5.72 -16.12 -31.32
N LEU A 313 5.22 -15.00 -30.78
CA LEU A 313 4.10 -14.24 -31.31
C LEU A 313 4.50 -13.39 -32.54
N GLN A 314 5.68 -12.77 -32.52
CA GLN A 314 6.16 -11.83 -33.53
C GLN A 314 6.04 -12.34 -34.99
N PRO A 315 6.50 -13.55 -35.36
CA PRO A 315 6.35 -14.03 -36.74
C PRO A 315 4.89 -14.29 -37.10
N GLN A 316 4.04 -14.66 -36.13
CA GLN A 316 2.62 -14.97 -36.38
C GLN A 316 1.79 -13.71 -36.67
N ILE A 317 2.14 -12.58 -36.05
CA ILE A 317 1.46 -11.29 -36.28
C ILE A 317 2.04 -10.49 -37.45
N SER A 318 3.18 -10.92 -38.01
CA SER A 318 3.85 -10.22 -39.11
C SER A 318 3.00 -10.11 -40.36
N HIS A 319 2.11 -11.09 -40.58
CA HIS A 319 1.22 -11.18 -41.74
C HIS A 319 -0.19 -10.66 -41.49
N LEU A 320 -0.47 -10.13 -40.28
CA LEU A 320 -1.77 -9.51 -40.03
C LEU A 320 -1.91 -8.24 -40.87
N ALA A 321 -3.09 -8.01 -41.44
CA ALA A 321 -3.42 -6.77 -42.12
C ALA A 321 -4.75 -6.24 -41.61
N ASP A 322 -4.88 -4.92 -41.64
CA ASP A 322 -6.12 -4.23 -41.33
C ASP A 322 -7.05 -4.26 -42.55
N VAL A 323 -8.32 -4.63 -42.36
CA VAL A 323 -9.35 -4.64 -43.41
C VAL A 323 -9.70 -3.20 -43.82
N ARG A 324 -9.75 -2.28 -42.85
CA ARG A 324 -9.92 -0.84 -43.05
C ARG A 324 -8.54 -0.16 -43.01
N GLY A 325 -7.89 -0.05 -44.17
CA GLY A 325 -6.52 0.51 -44.28
C GLY A 325 -6.40 2.02 -44.04
N ASP A 326 -7.52 2.75 -43.96
CA ASP A 326 -7.55 4.22 -43.86
C ASP A 326 -7.66 4.73 -42.41
N GLN A 327 -7.62 3.85 -41.41
CA GLN A 327 -7.67 4.26 -40.01
C GLN A 327 -6.28 4.72 -39.53
N GLU A 328 -6.20 6.00 -39.12
CA GLU A 328 -4.99 6.51 -38.51
C GLU A 328 -4.62 5.71 -37.25
N PRO A 329 -3.36 5.28 -37.11
CA PRO A 329 -2.92 4.55 -35.94
C PRO A 329 -3.09 5.40 -34.69
N ASN A 330 -3.41 4.77 -33.56
CA ASN A 330 -3.45 5.46 -32.27
C ASN A 330 -2.03 5.96 -31.90
N MET A 331 -1.74 7.21 -32.27
CA MET A 331 -0.42 7.83 -32.14
C MET A 331 0.09 7.85 -30.70
N ARG A 332 -0.80 7.80 -29.69
CA ARG A 332 -0.41 7.78 -28.27
C ARG A 332 0.30 6.48 -27.88
N ARG A 333 -0.18 5.33 -28.40
CA ARG A 333 0.49 4.02 -28.20
C ARG A 333 1.87 4.04 -28.86
N PHE A 334 1.92 4.53 -30.10
CA PHE A 334 3.14 4.65 -30.88
C PHE A 334 4.20 5.51 -30.18
N TRP A 335 3.83 6.72 -29.75
CA TRP A 335 4.77 7.65 -29.11
C TRP A 335 5.24 7.14 -27.74
N GLN A 336 4.33 6.59 -26.92
CA GLN A 336 4.70 6.04 -25.62
C GLN A 336 5.67 4.87 -25.73
N GLN A 337 5.42 3.97 -26.68
CA GLN A 337 6.30 2.85 -26.97
C GLN A 337 7.67 3.32 -27.49
N SER A 338 7.68 4.29 -28.40
CA SER A 338 8.92 4.83 -28.98
C SER A 338 9.78 5.51 -27.93
N GLU A 339 9.17 6.24 -26.99
CA GLU A 339 9.88 6.83 -25.85
C GLU A 339 10.48 5.75 -24.95
N LEU A 340 9.73 4.69 -24.62
CA LEU A 340 10.22 3.57 -23.81
C LEU A 340 11.44 2.89 -24.43
N THR A 341 11.38 2.51 -25.72
CA THR A 341 12.51 1.84 -26.37
C THR A 341 13.71 2.76 -26.53
N THR A 342 13.50 4.02 -26.90
CA THR A 342 14.60 4.98 -27.06
C THR A 342 15.26 5.27 -25.71
N ALA A 343 14.48 5.44 -24.64
CA ALA A 343 15.01 5.66 -23.30
C ALA A 343 15.82 4.47 -22.81
N VAL A 344 15.32 3.24 -22.97
CA VAL A 344 16.04 2.03 -22.57
C VAL A 344 17.33 1.86 -23.37
N ALA A 345 17.31 2.04 -24.69
CA ALA A 345 18.52 1.99 -25.52
C ALA A 345 19.58 3.00 -25.04
N ARG A 346 19.18 4.27 -24.80
CA ARG A 346 20.05 5.30 -24.22
C ARG A 346 20.64 4.90 -22.86
N MET A 347 19.86 4.22 -22.02
CA MET A 347 20.29 3.76 -20.70
C MET A 347 21.21 2.55 -20.78
N GLU A 348 21.00 1.63 -21.73
CA GLU A 348 21.88 0.49 -21.98
C GLU A 348 23.26 0.95 -22.45
N ASP A 349 23.32 1.88 -23.41
CA ASP A 349 24.56 2.47 -23.92
C ASP A 349 25.40 3.11 -22.81
N ARG A 350 24.73 3.79 -21.87
CA ARG A 350 25.36 4.44 -20.71
C ARG A 350 25.58 3.52 -19.52
N ARG A 351 25.18 2.24 -19.61
CA ARG A 351 25.13 1.27 -18.48
C ARG A 351 24.37 1.80 -17.25
N ALA A 352 23.39 2.68 -17.48
CA ALA A 352 22.63 3.39 -16.46
C ALA A 352 21.33 2.66 -16.06
N LEU A 353 20.95 1.59 -16.76
CA LEU A 353 19.79 0.76 -16.42
C LEU A 353 20.08 -0.07 -15.16
N ARG A 354 19.96 0.57 -14.00
CA ARG A 354 20.06 -0.02 -12.66
C ARG A 354 18.85 0.40 -11.85
N LEU A 355 18.06 -0.58 -11.46
CA LEU A 355 16.83 -0.40 -10.69
C LEU A 355 17.04 -0.97 -9.28
N GLN A 356 16.48 -0.28 -8.29
CA GLN A 356 16.34 -0.85 -6.95
C GLN A 356 15.35 -2.02 -6.98
N PRO A 357 15.41 -2.95 -6.01
CA PRO A 357 14.48 -4.10 -5.97
C PRO A 357 13.00 -3.70 -6.07
N THR A 358 12.60 -2.63 -5.38
CA THR A 358 11.23 -2.10 -5.37
C THR A 358 10.84 -1.55 -6.75
N GLN A 359 11.74 -0.80 -7.39
CA GLN A 359 11.55 -0.33 -8.76
C GLN A 359 11.49 -1.47 -9.78
N MET A 360 12.20 -2.58 -9.53
CA MET A 360 12.16 -3.78 -10.37
C MET A 360 10.82 -4.50 -10.27
N VAL A 361 10.26 -4.62 -9.05
CA VAL A 361 8.92 -5.17 -8.83
C VAL A 361 7.89 -4.34 -9.58
N GLU A 362 7.92 -3.02 -9.43
CA GLU A 362 6.95 -2.13 -10.08
C GLU A 362 7.08 -2.14 -11.60
N LEU A 363 8.31 -2.25 -12.12
CA LEU A 363 8.53 -2.45 -13.55
C LEU A 363 8.01 -3.79 -14.04
N ALA A 364 8.19 -4.87 -13.27
CA ALA A 364 7.69 -6.19 -13.60
C ALA A 364 6.15 -6.22 -13.64
N LYS A 365 5.48 -5.62 -12.65
CA LYS A 365 4.01 -5.46 -12.63
C LYS A 365 3.52 -4.66 -13.82
N ALA A 366 4.12 -3.49 -14.07
CA ALA A 366 3.75 -2.64 -15.20
C ALA A 366 3.97 -3.34 -16.55
N THR A 367 5.04 -4.14 -16.68
CA THR A 367 5.31 -4.93 -17.87
C THR A 367 4.27 -6.05 -18.03
N HIS A 368 3.87 -6.72 -16.94
CA HIS A 368 2.76 -7.69 -16.97
C HIS A 368 1.47 -7.02 -17.49
N GLU A 369 1.07 -5.87 -16.92
CA GLU A 369 -0.13 -5.15 -17.37
C GLU A 369 -0.10 -4.86 -18.87
N VAL A 370 1.04 -4.39 -19.40
CA VAL A 370 1.21 -4.13 -20.84
C VAL A 370 1.05 -5.41 -21.66
N THR A 371 1.78 -6.47 -21.32
CA THR A 371 1.74 -7.74 -22.07
C THR A 371 0.36 -8.41 -22.00
N HIS A 372 -0.29 -8.33 -20.84
CA HIS A 372 -1.60 -8.89 -20.59
C HIS A 372 -2.69 -8.11 -21.36
N ASN A 373 -2.65 -6.77 -21.33
CA ASN A 373 -3.59 -5.94 -22.08
C ASN A 373 -3.38 -6.05 -23.58
N LEU A 374 -2.13 -6.14 -24.06
CA LEU A 374 -1.82 -6.46 -25.45
C LEU A 374 -2.47 -7.79 -25.85
N GLY A 375 -2.27 -8.84 -25.06
CA GLY A 375 -2.84 -10.16 -25.31
C GLY A 375 -4.37 -10.12 -25.33
N LYS A 376 -5.00 -9.45 -24.36
CA LYS A 376 -6.46 -9.32 -24.30
C LYS A 376 -7.03 -8.53 -25.47
N ALA A 377 -6.44 -7.38 -25.82
CA ALA A 377 -6.90 -6.54 -26.93
C ALA A 377 -6.77 -7.28 -28.26
N LEU A 378 -5.63 -7.91 -28.51
CA LEU A 378 -5.39 -8.69 -29.72
C LEU A 378 -6.33 -9.90 -29.80
N ARG A 379 -6.50 -10.66 -28.72
CA ARG A 379 -7.43 -11.80 -28.69
C ARG A 379 -8.86 -11.38 -28.96
N ARG A 380 -9.32 -10.28 -28.34
CA ARG A 380 -10.67 -9.75 -28.56
C ARG A 380 -10.88 -9.35 -30.01
N GLU A 381 -9.93 -8.61 -30.59
CA GLU A 381 -10.02 -8.17 -31.98
C GLU A 381 -10.02 -9.35 -32.96
N LEU A 382 -9.14 -10.34 -32.76
CA LEU A 382 -9.06 -11.55 -33.61
C LEU A 382 -10.35 -12.39 -33.57
N LEU A 383 -11.02 -12.46 -32.42
CA LEU A 383 -12.21 -13.29 -32.22
C LEU A 383 -13.52 -12.55 -32.47
N ARG A 384 -13.44 -11.26 -32.80
CA ARG A 384 -14.59 -10.41 -33.04
C ARG A 384 -15.29 -10.79 -34.35
N GLY A 385 -16.64 -10.84 -34.36
CA GLY A 385 -17.42 -11.22 -35.55
C GLY A 385 -17.22 -10.29 -36.76
N ASN A 386 -16.94 -9.01 -36.50
CA ASN A 386 -16.58 -7.97 -37.46
C ASN A 386 -15.12 -7.51 -37.30
N SER A 387 -14.20 -8.45 -37.02
CA SER A 387 -12.76 -8.16 -36.86
C SER A 387 -12.20 -7.31 -38.00
N ASN A 388 -11.40 -6.31 -37.64
CA ASN A 388 -10.58 -5.55 -38.56
C ASN A 388 -9.29 -6.29 -38.95
N LEU A 389 -8.96 -7.41 -38.30
CA LEU A 389 -7.71 -8.14 -38.55
C LEU A 389 -7.94 -9.35 -39.46
N ILE A 390 -7.15 -9.43 -40.52
CA ILE A 390 -7.08 -10.57 -41.44
C ILE A 390 -5.66 -11.12 -41.50
N ASP A 391 -5.54 -12.43 -41.71
CA ASP A 391 -4.27 -13.08 -42.00
C ASP A 391 -4.00 -13.00 -43.51
N ALA A 392 -3.05 -12.15 -43.89
CA ALA A 392 -2.60 -11.95 -45.26
C ALA A 392 -1.32 -12.76 -45.58
N HIS A 393 -1.09 -13.88 -44.88
CA HIS A 393 0.07 -14.73 -45.13
C HIS A 393 0.12 -15.17 -46.61
N PRO A 394 1.27 -15.04 -47.30
CA PRO A 394 1.41 -15.39 -48.73
C PRO A 394 1.09 -16.83 -49.12
N ARG A 395 0.85 -17.73 -48.14
CA ARG A 395 0.49 -19.13 -48.38
C ARG A 395 -1.02 -19.31 -48.56
N HIS A 396 -1.81 -18.30 -48.26
CA HIS A 396 -3.24 -18.30 -48.50
C HIS A 396 -3.52 -17.75 -49.91
N ASP A 397 -4.40 -18.40 -50.65
CA ASP A 397 -4.83 -17.95 -51.98
C ASP A 397 -5.59 -16.59 -51.92
N SER A 398 -6.12 -16.23 -50.75
CA SER A 398 -6.68 -14.92 -50.42
C SER A 398 -6.58 -14.66 -48.91
N PRO A 399 -6.62 -13.39 -48.44
CA PRO A 399 -6.55 -13.10 -47.01
C PRO A 399 -7.69 -13.78 -46.23
N VAL A 400 -7.35 -14.46 -45.14
CA VAL A 400 -8.30 -15.29 -44.38
C VAL A 400 -8.53 -14.68 -43.01
N ARG A 401 -9.76 -14.81 -42.49
CA ARG A 401 -10.02 -14.49 -41.09
C ARG A 401 -9.24 -15.42 -40.17
N VAL A 402 -8.66 -14.87 -39.12
CA VAL A 402 -8.03 -15.67 -38.07
C VAL A 402 -9.09 -16.53 -37.39
N LYS A 403 -8.85 -17.85 -37.38
CA LYS A 403 -9.81 -18.83 -36.85
C LYS A 403 -9.60 -19.07 -35.36
N ARG A 404 -10.69 -19.45 -34.69
CA ARG A 404 -10.62 -20.07 -33.36
C ARG A 404 -9.75 -21.32 -33.41
N ARG A 405 -8.97 -21.57 -32.35
CA ARG A 405 -7.97 -22.63 -32.19
C ARG A 405 -6.78 -22.52 -33.15
N SER A 406 -6.54 -21.34 -33.74
CA SER A 406 -5.31 -21.09 -34.49
C SER A 406 -4.10 -21.03 -33.55
N ARG A 407 -2.91 -21.29 -34.09
CA ARG A 407 -1.65 -21.12 -33.34
C ARG A 407 -1.53 -19.69 -32.77
N LEU A 408 -2.01 -18.69 -33.51
CA LEU A 408 -2.02 -17.30 -33.09
C LEU A 408 -2.93 -17.09 -31.87
N GLU A 409 -4.16 -17.62 -31.86
CA GLU A 409 -5.02 -17.53 -30.67
C GLU A 409 -4.39 -18.23 -29.46
N ALA A 410 -3.75 -19.39 -29.66
CA ALA A 410 -3.06 -20.11 -28.59
C ALA A 410 -1.93 -19.27 -27.99
N THR A 411 -1.01 -18.74 -28.81
CA THR A 411 0.11 -17.91 -28.32
C THR A 411 -0.36 -16.61 -27.66
N VAL A 412 -1.42 -15.98 -28.16
CA VAL A 412 -2.01 -14.81 -27.50
C VAL A 412 -2.69 -15.19 -26.18
N THR A 413 -3.28 -16.38 -26.09
CA THR A 413 -3.85 -16.90 -24.84
C THR A 413 -2.74 -17.22 -23.83
N ASP A 414 -1.62 -17.79 -24.27
CA ASP A 414 -0.45 -17.99 -23.44
C ASP A 414 0.05 -16.66 -22.86
N LEU A 415 0.15 -15.61 -23.69
CA LEU A 415 0.54 -14.27 -23.25
C LEU A 415 -0.41 -13.68 -22.19
N VAL A 416 -1.72 -13.95 -22.30
CA VAL A 416 -2.73 -13.53 -21.30
C VAL A 416 -2.61 -14.31 -20.00
N ASN A 417 -2.26 -15.59 -20.08
CA ASN A 417 -2.19 -16.52 -18.96
C ASN A 417 -0.85 -16.49 -18.22
N LEU A 418 0.17 -15.80 -18.74
CA LEU A 418 1.43 -15.61 -18.04
C LEU A 418 1.18 -14.99 -16.65
N PRO A 419 1.71 -15.58 -15.58
CA PRO A 419 1.41 -15.14 -14.22
C PRO A 419 1.92 -13.72 -13.96
N GLU A 420 1.19 -12.96 -13.15
CA GLU A 420 1.69 -11.71 -12.55
C GLU A 420 3.00 -12.02 -11.79
N PRO A 421 3.99 -11.10 -11.72
CA PRO A 421 5.22 -11.42 -11.00
C PRO A 421 4.88 -11.76 -9.56
N ASP A 422 5.27 -12.97 -9.13
CA ASP A 422 5.22 -13.34 -7.72
C ASP A 422 6.01 -12.28 -6.96
N GLN A 423 5.30 -11.53 -6.10
CA GLN A 423 6.01 -10.74 -5.12
C GLN A 423 6.84 -11.76 -4.32
N PRO A 424 8.17 -11.57 -4.16
CA PRO A 424 8.86 -12.34 -3.16
C PRO A 424 8.06 -12.15 -1.88
N VAL A 425 7.49 -13.24 -1.35
CA VAL A 425 6.81 -13.22 -0.06
C VAL A 425 7.75 -12.46 0.83
N ALA A 426 7.35 -11.26 1.26
CA ALA A 426 8.20 -10.43 2.08
C ALA A 426 8.60 -11.34 3.24
N ARG A 427 9.87 -11.76 3.29
CA ARG A 427 10.37 -12.45 4.46
C ARG A 427 10.23 -11.39 5.53
N PHE A 428 9.25 -11.59 6.39
CA PHE A 428 8.88 -10.64 7.39
C PHE A 428 10.08 -10.41 8.30
N ALA A 429 10.84 -9.36 8.02
CA ALA A 429 11.83 -8.83 8.92
C ALA A 429 11.07 -7.82 9.76
N ASN A 430 10.62 -8.28 10.93
CA ASN A 430 9.90 -7.47 11.89
C ASN A 430 10.79 -6.25 12.23
N PRO A 431 10.41 -5.02 11.84
CA PRO A 431 11.28 -3.88 12.02
C PRO A 431 11.62 -3.67 13.51
N LEU A 432 12.82 -3.16 13.80
CA LEU A 432 13.50 -3.39 15.08
C LEU A 432 12.66 -2.97 16.30
N GLN A 433 12.03 -1.80 16.25
CA GLN A 433 11.26 -1.26 17.37
C GLN A 433 9.88 -1.93 17.49
N ARG A 434 9.21 -2.24 16.38
CA ARG A 434 7.97 -3.03 16.41
C ARG A 434 8.18 -4.45 16.95
N ALA A 435 9.29 -5.09 16.59
CA ALA A 435 9.67 -6.37 17.16
C ALA A 435 9.94 -6.28 18.66
N ALA A 436 10.65 -5.23 19.10
CA ALA A 436 10.92 -4.98 20.52
C ALA A 436 9.65 -4.66 21.32
N LEU A 437 8.71 -3.92 20.74
CA LEU A 437 7.40 -3.64 21.31
C LEU A 437 6.60 -4.93 21.50
N GLN A 438 6.48 -5.77 20.46
CA GLN A 438 5.81 -7.06 20.57
C GLN A 438 6.44 -7.96 21.63
N GLN A 439 7.77 -8.02 21.69
CA GLN A 439 8.47 -8.79 22.71
C GLN A 439 8.18 -8.26 24.11
N THR A 440 8.14 -6.94 24.28
CA THR A 440 7.83 -6.30 25.57
C THR A 440 6.38 -6.58 25.99
N LEU A 441 5.41 -6.53 25.06
CA LEU A 441 4.02 -6.89 25.31
C LEU A 441 3.86 -8.36 25.74
N ASN A 442 4.56 -9.28 25.08
CA ASN A 442 4.55 -10.70 25.43
C ASN A 442 5.11 -10.97 26.84
N LEU A 443 6.03 -10.12 27.31
CA LEU A 443 6.63 -10.20 28.64
C LEU A 443 5.87 -9.39 29.70
N THR A 444 4.89 -8.57 29.28
CA THR A 444 4.15 -7.69 30.21
C THR A 444 3.00 -8.47 30.86
N PRO A 445 3.08 -8.74 32.18
CA PRO A 445 2.07 -9.50 32.90
C PRO A 445 0.69 -8.81 32.87
N THR A 446 -0.38 -9.59 33.06
CA THR A 446 -1.73 -9.06 33.26
C THR A 446 -1.89 -8.50 34.68
N PRO A 447 -2.76 -7.49 34.88
CA PRO A 447 -2.91 -6.82 36.18
C PRO A 447 -3.34 -7.75 37.32
N SER A 448 -4.00 -8.87 37.02
CA SER A 448 -4.31 -9.94 38.00
C SER A 448 -3.07 -10.57 38.65
N SER A 449 -1.90 -10.42 38.03
CA SER A 449 -0.60 -10.94 38.50
C SER A 449 0.39 -9.85 38.92
N ARG A 450 -0.01 -8.57 38.86
CA ARG A 450 0.86 -7.41 39.11
C ARG A 450 0.59 -6.82 40.50
N PRO A 451 1.63 -6.52 41.32
CA PRO A 451 1.44 -5.68 42.50
C PRO A 451 1.06 -4.25 42.07
N PRO A 452 0.08 -3.59 42.73
CA PRO A 452 -0.36 -2.25 42.36
C PRO A 452 0.82 -1.28 42.34
N THR A 453 0.86 -0.43 41.31
CA THR A 453 1.88 0.62 41.19
C THR A 453 1.71 1.62 42.33
N PRO A 454 2.74 1.87 43.15
CA PRO A 454 2.66 2.94 44.12
C PRO A 454 2.59 4.26 43.34
N PHE A 455 1.53 5.04 43.58
CA PHE A 455 1.49 6.47 43.27
C PHE A 455 2.84 7.10 43.68
N PRO A 456 3.45 8.03 42.91
CA PRO A 456 4.77 8.52 43.26
C PRO A 456 4.74 9.01 44.71
N PRO A 457 5.70 8.58 45.56
CA PRO A 457 5.77 9.10 46.91
C PRO A 457 5.93 10.61 46.75
N ALA A 458 5.02 11.37 47.38
CA ALA A 458 5.21 12.78 47.61
C ALA A 458 6.66 12.95 48.07
N ARG A 459 7.53 13.45 47.19
CA ARG A 459 8.89 13.80 47.57
C ARG A 459 8.71 14.70 48.75
N SER A 460 9.22 14.24 49.88
CA SER A 460 9.22 14.94 51.14
C SER A 460 9.57 16.38 50.80
N ALA A 461 8.60 17.28 50.90
CA ALA A 461 8.91 18.67 51.06
C ALA A 461 9.87 18.66 52.23
N THR A 462 11.14 18.96 51.97
CA THR A 462 12.08 19.36 53.00
C THR A 462 11.40 20.54 53.67
N TYR A 463 10.66 20.25 54.75
CA TYR A 463 10.36 21.22 55.77
C TYR A 463 11.73 21.80 56.13
N GLY A 464 11.99 23.01 55.64
CA GLY A 464 13.01 23.85 56.21
C GLY A 464 12.70 23.89 57.70
N ALA A 465 13.56 23.24 58.48
CA ALA A 465 13.47 23.24 59.92
C ALA A 465 13.37 24.69 60.38
N ALA A 466 12.41 24.97 61.25
CA ALA A 466 12.40 26.20 62.02
C ALA A 466 13.72 26.26 62.81
N GLY A 467 14.56 27.24 62.50
CA GLY A 467 15.67 27.62 63.34
C GLY A 467 15.13 28.19 64.64
N PHE A 468 15.57 27.61 65.75
CA PHE A 468 15.45 28.17 67.10
C PHE A 468 16.14 29.54 67.19
#